data_AF-A0A547NAV6-F1
#
_entry.id   AF-A0A547NAV6-F1
#
_cell.length_a   1.000
_cell.length_b   1.000
_cell.length_c   1.000
_cell.angle_alpha   90.00
_cell.angle_beta   90.00
_cell.angle_gamma   90.00
#
_symmetry.space_group_name_H-M   'P 1'
#
loop_
_entity.id
_entity.type
_entity.pdbx_description
1 polymer ?
#
loop_
_entity_poly.entity_id
_entity_poly.type
_entity_poly.pdbx_seq_one_letter_code
_entity_poly.pdbx_strand_id
1 'polypeptide(L)' 'MQLPSTSLGYPYDVEAFGEKHGISREAAEVILHTNGPSRQKCDSAARSFVDFRNLREATVKPPAPSIK' A
#
# COMPACT_ATOMS: atom_id res chain seq x y z
N MET A 1 -21.31 15.42 7.40
CA MET A 1 -21.02 14.72 6.13
C MET A 1 -19.55 14.92 5.85
N GLN A 2 -18.76 13.84 5.80
CA GLN A 2 -17.33 13.89 5.50
C GLN A 2 -17.14 14.36 4.05
N LEU A 3 -16.33 15.39 3.84
CA LEU A 3 -16.04 15.92 2.50
C LEU A 3 -15.13 14.94 1.75
N PRO A 4 -15.42 14.62 0.47
CA PRO A 4 -14.54 13.76 -0.33
C PRO A 4 -13.27 14.55 -0.66
N SER A 5 -12.14 14.11 -0.10
CA SER A 5 -10.83 14.74 -0.32
C SER A 5 -10.25 14.31 -1.67
N THR A 6 -10.89 14.71 -2.76
CA THR A 6 -10.35 14.56 -4.12
C THR A 6 -10.26 15.92 -4.79
N SER A 7 -9.15 16.67 -4.65
CA SER A 7 -8.73 17.70 -5.63
C SER A 7 -7.52 18.56 -5.22
N LEU A 8 -6.35 17.97 -4.94
CA LEU A 8 -5.08 18.76 -4.86
C LEU A 8 -3.95 18.12 -5.67
N GLY A 9 -4.23 17.73 -6.92
CA GLY A 9 -3.18 17.34 -7.88
C GLY A 9 -2.57 15.95 -7.68
N TYR A 10 -3.11 15.11 -6.80
CA TYR A 10 -2.68 13.73 -6.66
C TYR A 10 -3.30 12.84 -7.76
N PRO A 11 -2.54 11.89 -8.32
CA PRO A 11 -2.95 11.09 -9.47
C PRO A 11 -4.05 10.07 -9.16
N TYR A 12 -4.25 9.77 -7.88
CA TYR A 12 -5.12 8.71 -7.36
C TYR A 12 -5.84 9.19 -6.10
N ASP A 13 -7.05 8.66 -5.92
CA ASP A 13 -7.68 8.58 -4.60
C ASP A 13 -7.00 7.48 -3.76
N VAL A 14 -6.91 7.70 -2.45
CA VAL A 14 -6.20 6.80 -1.53
C VAL A 14 -6.88 5.43 -1.44
N GLU A 15 -8.21 5.40 -1.32
CA GLU A 15 -8.95 4.15 -1.16
C GLU A 15 -8.87 3.33 -2.44
N ALA A 16 -9.13 3.96 -3.59
CA ALA A 16 -9.02 3.32 -4.89
C ALA A 16 -7.59 2.79 -5.18
N PHE A 17 -6.55 3.51 -4.73
CA PHE A 17 -5.17 3.05 -4.88
C PHE A 17 -4.86 1.85 -3.98
N GLY A 18 -5.35 1.87 -2.74
CA GLY A 18 -5.23 0.75 -1.81
C GLY A 18 -5.86 -0.52 -2.36
N GLU A 19 -7.10 -0.41 -2.85
CA GLU A 19 -7.83 -1.51 -3.48
C GLU A 19 -7.12 -2.06 -4.71
N LYS A 20 -6.64 -1.18 -5.60
CA LYS A 20 -5.92 -1.57 -6.84
C LYS A 20 -4.70 -2.44 -6.56
N HIS A 21 -3.95 -2.15 -5.50
CA HIS A 21 -2.68 -2.81 -5.18
C HIS A 21 -2.78 -3.83 -4.05
N GLY A 22 -3.95 -4.01 -3.43
CA GLY A 22 -4.13 -4.93 -2.30
C GLY A 22 -3.32 -4.53 -1.06
N ILE A 23 -3.19 -3.24 -0.81
CA ILE A 23 -2.46 -2.65 0.31
C ILE A 23 -3.40 -1.89 1.25
N SER A 24 -3.00 -1.72 2.50
CA SER A 24 -3.80 -0.95 3.45
C SER A 24 -3.89 0.51 3.05
N ARG A 25 -4.94 1.19 3.53
CA ARG A 25 -5.11 2.64 3.35
C ARG A 25 -3.88 3.42 3.82
N GLU A 26 -3.30 3.08 4.97
CA GLU A 26 -2.10 3.73 5.51
C GLU A 26 -0.89 3.57 4.56
N ALA A 27 -0.69 2.38 4.00
CA ALA A 27 0.36 2.15 3.02
C ALA A 27 0.11 2.96 1.72
N ALA A 28 -1.14 3.06 1.28
CA ALA A 28 -1.53 3.89 0.14
C ALA A 28 -1.23 5.38 0.38
N GLU A 29 -1.58 5.93 1.55
CA GLU A 29 -1.29 7.32 1.93
C GLU A 29 0.21 7.62 1.87
N VAL A 30 1.04 6.75 2.46
CA VAL A 30 2.50 6.88 2.44
C VAL A 30 3.04 6.85 1.01
N ILE A 31 2.65 5.86 0.20
CA ILE A 31 3.17 5.70 -1.16
C ILE A 31 2.80 6.91 -2.02
N LEU A 32 1.56 7.37 -1.97
CA LEU A 32 1.09 8.51 -2.77
C LEU A 32 1.77 9.81 -2.32
N HIS A 33 1.98 10.01 -1.02
CA HIS A 33 2.63 11.20 -0.50
C HIS A 33 4.13 11.24 -0.85
N THR A 34 4.85 10.14 -0.68
CA THR A 34 6.32 10.10 -0.89
C THR A 34 6.73 10.13 -2.36
N ASN A 35 5.92 9.58 -3.27
CA ASN A 35 6.29 9.47 -4.69
C ASN A 35 5.81 10.66 -5.54
N GLY A 36 5.03 11.57 -4.94
CA GLY A 36 4.47 12.73 -5.59
C GLY A 36 3.44 12.37 -6.67
N PRO A 37 3.07 13.31 -7.55
CA PRO A 37 1.88 13.15 -8.39
C PRO A 37 2.04 12.20 -9.59
N SER A 38 3.18 11.49 -9.70
CA SER A 38 3.44 10.59 -10.82
C SER A 38 2.77 9.23 -10.62
N ARG A 39 1.78 8.91 -11.46
CA ARG A 39 1.12 7.59 -11.49
C ARG A 39 2.12 6.44 -11.58
N GLN A 40 3.09 6.57 -12.50
CA GLN A 40 4.07 5.52 -12.76
C GLN A 40 4.96 5.26 -11.54
N LYS A 41 5.43 6.33 -10.86
CA LYS A 41 6.24 6.17 -9.64
C LYS A 41 5.44 5.52 -8.52
N CYS A 42 4.20 5.97 -8.29
CA CYS A 42 3.32 5.39 -7.28
C CYS A 42 3.04 3.91 -7.55
N ASP A 43 2.68 3.55 -8.79
CA ASP A 43 2.39 2.17 -9.17
C ASP A 43 3.64 1.27 -9.03
N SER A 44 4.82 1.77 -9.40
CA SER A 44 6.07 1.03 -9.22
C SER A 44 6.39 0.82 -7.74
N ALA A 45 6.21 1.85 -6.90
CA ALA A 45 6.45 1.75 -5.46
C ALA A 45 5.49 0.77 -4.78
N ALA A 46 4.21 0.78 -5.15
CA ALA A 46 3.23 -0.17 -4.63
C ALA A 46 3.55 -1.62 -4.97
N ARG A 47 3.98 -1.91 -6.20
CA ARG A 47 4.43 -3.25 -6.60
C ARG A 47 5.60 -3.72 -5.74
N SER A 48 6.65 -2.89 -5.61
CA SER A 48 7.80 -3.22 -4.77
C SER A 48 7.43 -3.45 -3.31
N PHE A 49 6.51 -2.65 -2.78
CA PHE A 49 6.00 -2.81 -1.41
C PHE A 49 5.28 -4.17 -1.23
N VAL A 50 4.40 -4.54 -2.16
CA VAL A 50 3.68 -5.83 -2.12
C VAL A 50 4.64 -7.00 -2.24
N ASP A 51 5.59 -6.95 -3.17
CA ASP A 51 6.59 -8.00 -3.35
C ASP A 51 7.39 -8.22 -2.06
N PHE A 52 7.84 -7.14 -1.43
CA PHE A 52 8.56 -7.20 -0.16
C PHE A 52 7.69 -7.74 0.98
N ARG A 53 6.43 -7.30 1.09
CA ARG A 53 5.47 -7.81 2.09
C ARG A 53 5.30 -9.33 1.95
N ASN A 54 5.06 -9.80 0.74
CA ASN A 54 4.86 -11.23 0.47
C ASN A 54 6.14 -12.04 0.79
N LEU A 55 7.32 -11.52 0.44
CA LEU A 55 8.59 -12.13 0.82
C LEU A 55 8.72 -12.20 2.35
N ARG A 56 8.43 -11.11 3.05
CA ARG A 56 8.47 -11.08 4.52
C ARG A 56 7.54 -12.13 5.11
N GLU A 57 6.29 -12.18 4.67
CA GLU A 57 5.32 -13.19 5.12
C GLU A 57 5.81 -14.62 4.87
N ALA A 58 6.42 -14.90 3.72
CA ALA A 58 6.98 -16.22 3.40
C ALA A 58 8.21 -16.59 4.26
N THR A 59 8.99 -15.61 4.71
CA THR A 59 10.20 -15.83 5.53
C THR A 59 9.93 -15.88 7.03
N VAL A 60 8.79 -15.37 7.51
CA VAL A 60 8.41 -15.47 8.91
C VAL A 60 8.12 -16.94 9.22
N LYS A 61 9.01 -17.56 10.02
CA LYS A 61 8.83 -18.95 10.49
C LYS A 61 7.43 -19.08 11.11
N PRO A 62 6.66 -20.14 10.80
CA PRO A 62 5.39 -20.37 11.46
C PRO A 62 5.62 -20.44 12.97
N PRO A 63 4.66 -19.96 13.79
CA PRO A 63 4.77 -20.04 15.23
C PRO A 63 5.08 -21.48 15.65
N ALA A 64 6.06 -21.65 16.55
CA ALA A 64 6.47 -22.96 17.01
C ALA A 64 5.22 -23.73 17.50
N PRO A 65 5.05 -25.01 17.12
CA PRO A 65 3.90 -25.78 17.57
C PRO A 65 3.86 -25.75 19.10
N SER A 66 2.74 -25.32 19.67
CA SER A 66 2.52 -25.41 21.12
C SER A 66 2.46 -26.88 21.49
N ILE A 67 3.57 -27.41 21.99
CA ILE A 67 3.61 -28.71 22.65
C ILE A 67 2.95 -28.50 24.01
N LYS A 68 1.76 -29.07 24.19
CA LYS A 68 1.06 -29.18 25.49
C LYS A 68 1.52 -30.42 26.22
#